data_AF-Q21KM9-F1
#
_entry.id   AF-Q21KM9-F1
#
_cell.length_a   1.000
_cell.length_b   1.000
_cell.length_c   1.000
_cell.angle_alpha   90.00
_cell.angle_beta   90.00
_cell.angle_gamma   90.00
#
_symmetry.space_group_name_H-M   'P 1'
#
loop_
_entity.id
_entity.type
_entity.pdbx_description
1 polymer ?
#
loop_
_entity_poly.entity_id
_entity_poly.type
_entity_poly.pdbx_seq_one_letter_code
_entity_poly.pdbx_strand_id
1 'polypeptide(L)'
;MPSEALFDVVCTGLYKNERAPEEVIAAFAQLAKIDVKKAKAIIEGKRAVKKSIAHAKAYQLKTKLEQIGLDVALQRVKKDPAAMGLSLEPIEEPQVSSATPQSDSSAPSLATLSLAPLESDPADVEPVETPLPSTEMRCPKCNLQQPKAQACSGCGVIVAKVAAFAEPNESAQPQGRVLGVNTQKEEDETEVPVSTTKVLLAASVAALVGALAWQFVAVTFNYELGFLAWGIGGLIGAAAVYYGAEGDNAGYLCGALALVAILGGKYLVASSFTAQYFEELQQISSEVDLTEMADQMRAEAQKLQSALASDHALREYLVEYEYVYEDDPSAISQAVVDEHREDLELAYEDFEPMTDIYSGEDIERALGGFATSEVFKASFGWIDIIFLLLGVSTAYRMASEGSIPLLRRQ
;
A
#
# COMPACT_ATOMS: atom_id res chain seq x y z
N MET A 1 4.04 -10.75 -12.68
CA MET A 1 4.93 -10.34 -11.57
C MET A 1 5.55 -11.61 -10.97
N PRO A 2 6.80 -11.95 -11.29
CA PRO A 2 7.50 -13.06 -10.62
C PRO A 2 7.53 -12.79 -9.11
N SER A 3 7.21 -13.80 -8.30
CA SER A 3 7.24 -13.64 -6.84
C SER A 3 8.68 -13.36 -6.40
N GLU A 4 8.91 -12.21 -5.75
CA GLU A 4 10.25 -11.89 -5.22
C GLU A 4 10.74 -13.00 -4.29
N ALA A 5 11.96 -13.47 -4.53
CA ALA A 5 12.60 -14.45 -3.68
C ALA A 5 12.93 -13.82 -2.32
N LEU A 6 12.54 -14.50 -1.24
CA LEU A 6 12.84 -14.09 0.13
C LEU A 6 14.12 -14.78 0.63
N PHE A 7 14.91 -14.07 1.42
CA PHE A 7 16.19 -14.53 1.95
C PHE A 7 16.26 -14.33 3.46
N ASP A 8 16.95 -15.27 4.11
CA ASP A 8 17.38 -15.21 5.50
C ASP A 8 18.87 -14.83 5.54
N VAL A 9 19.22 -13.89 6.41
CA VAL A 9 20.59 -13.43 6.62
C VAL A 9 21.13 -14.13 7.86
N VAL A 10 22.04 -15.09 7.67
CA VAL A 10 22.50 -16.01 8.71
C VAL A 10 23.96 -15.76 9.05
N CYS A 11 24.27 -15.53 10.32
CA CYS A 11 25.66 -15.45 10.79
C CYS A 11 26.31 -16.83 10.72
N THR A 12 27.49 -16.94 10.11
CA THR A 12 28.23 -18.22 10.06
C THR A 12 28.95 -18.52 11.39
N GLY A 13 29.13 -17.48 12.22
CA GLY A 13 29.89 -17.53 13.47
C GLY A 13 31.39 -17.32 13.27
N LEU A 14 31.83 -17.03 12.05
CA LEU A 14 33.22 -16.70 11.72
C LEU A 14 33.40 -15.19 11.64
N TYR A 15 34.63 -14.75 11.93
CA TYR A 15 35.04 -13.34 11.88
C TYR A 15 35.97 -13.14 10.67
N LYS A 16 35.72 -12.10 9.86
CA LYS A 16 36.56 -11.69 8.72
C LYS A 16 37.61 -10.66 9.18
N ASN A 17 38.71 -10.56 8.43
CA ASN A 17 39.70 -9.49 8.47
C ASN A 17 40.52 -9.36 9.78
N GLU A 18 40.81 -10.46 10.48
CA GLU A 18 41.70 -10.50 11.66
C GLU A 18 41.29 -9.55 12.82
N ARG A 19 40.09 -8.94 12.79
CA ARG A 19 39.62 -8.06 13.86
C ARG A 19 39.37 -8.86 15.14
N ALA A 20 39.63 -8.21 16.28
CA ALA A 20 39.36 -8.81 17.58
C ALA A 20 37.85 -9.12 17.72
N PRO A 21 37.45 -10.35 18.11
CA PRO A 21 36.04 -10.74 18.21
C PRO A 21 35.20 -9.79 19.06
N GLU A 22 35.79 -9.23 20.12
CA GLU A 22 35.10 -8.30 21.03
C GLU A 22 34.67 -7.00 20.34
N GLU A 23 35.49 -6.49 19.41
CA GLU A 23 35.17 -5.29 18.64
C GLU A 23 34.03 -5.55 17.65
N VAL A 24 34.06 -6.71 16.97
CA VAL A 24 32.99 -7.10 16.04
C VAL A 24 31.67 -7.29 16.78
N ILE A 25 31.69 -7.92 17.96
CA ILE A 25 30.50 -8.10 18.80
C ILE A 25 29.94 -6.75 19.27
N ALA A 26 30.81 -5.82 19.69
CA ALA A 26 30.39 -4.49 20.12
C ALA A 26 29.78 -3.68 18.96
N ALA A 27 30.41 -3.71 17.78
CA ALA A 27 29.90 -3.07 16.57
C ALA A 27 28.54 -3.65 16.14
N PHE A 28 28.40 -4.99 16.18
CA PHE A 28 27.12 -5.65 15.90
C PHE A 28 26.04 -5.26 16.92
N ALA A 29 26.38 -5.22 18.21
CA ALA A 29 25.47 -4.82 19.28
C ALA A 29 24.95 -3.39 19.06
N GLN A 30 25.83 -2.46 18.68
CA GLN A 30 25.48 -1.09 18.36
C GLN A 30 24.59 -0.99 17.12
N LEU A 31 24.94 -1.70 16.04
CA LEU A 31 24.17 -1.72 14.80
C LEU A 31 22.76 -2.28 14.99
N ALA A 32 22.64 -3.39 15.73
CA ALA A 32 21.36 -4.04 16.03
C ALA A 32 20.60 -3.41 17.21
N LYS A 33 21.19 -2.44 17.92
CA LYS A 33 20.65 -1.80 19.12
C LYS A 33 20.26 -2.82 20.21
N ILE A 34 21.14 -3.79 20.47
CA ILE A 34 20.96 -4.84 21.48
C ILE A 34 22.12 -4.88 22.47
N ASP A 35 21.91 -5.55 23.59
CA ASP A 35 22.97 -5.77 24.59
C ASP A 35 24.11 -6.66 24.04
N VAL A 36 25.35 -6.36 24.43
CA VAL A 36 26.57 -7.06 24.00
C VAL A 36 26.51 -8.57 24.28
N LYS A 37 25.91 -8.99 25.41
CA LYS A 37 25.75 -10.42 25.73
C LYS A 37 24.78 -11.11 24.76
N LYS A 38 23.70 -10.42 24.36
CA LYS A 38 22.74 -10.94 23.37
C LYS A 38 23.35 -10.97 21.97
N ALA A 39 24.10 -9.94 21.60
CA ALA A 39 24.86 -9.89 20.35
C ALA A 39 25.80 -11.09 20.22
N LYS A 40 26.60 -11.36 21.26
CA LYS A 40 27.50 -12.52 21.33
C LYS A 40 26.75 -13.84 21.13
N ALA A 41 25.63 -14.03 21.84
CA ALA A 41 24.84 -15.26 21.72
C ALA A 41 24.22 -15.46 20.32
N ILE A 42 23.88 -14.39 19.61
CA ILE A 42 23.37 -14.46 18.23
C ILE A 42 24.47 -14.85 17.25
N ILE A 43 25.65 -14.22 17.36
CA ILE A 43 26.80 -14.47 16.50
C ILE A 43 27.32 -15.90 16.67
N GLU A 44 27.54 -16.33 17.92
CA GLU A 44 28.05 -17.68 18.22
C GLU A 44 27.00 -18.77 17.95
N GLY A 45 25.72 -18.44 18.09
CA GLY A 45 24.60 -19.36 17.90
C GLY A 45 24.25 -19.68 16.44
N LYS A 46 24.98 -19.12 15.46
CA LYS A 46 24.73 -19.25 14.01
C LYS A 46 23.28 -18.99 13.62
N ARG A 47 22.67 -17.98 14.24
CA ARG A 47 21.25 -17.66 14.06
C ARG A 47 21.03 -16.71 12.88
N ALA A 48 19.84 -16.78 12.30
CA ALA A 48 19.38 -15.77 11.35
C ALA A 48 19.22 -14.42 12.08
N VAL A 49 19.94 -13.41 11.62
CA VAL A 49 19.85 -12.02 12.10
C VAL A 49 18.51 -11.41 11.66
N LYS A 50 18.12 -11.68 10.41
CA LYS A 50 16.87 -11.24 9.83
C LYS A 50 16.35 -12.35 8.93
N LYS A 51 15.03 -12.60 8.99
CA LYS A 51 14.37 -13.63 8.20
C LYS A 51 13.44 -13.01 7.16
N SER A 52 13.27 -13.70 6.04
CA SER A 52 12.25 -13.45 5.02
C SER A 52 12.26 -12.01 4.49
N ILE A 53 13.43 -11.50 4.13
CA ILE A 53 13.58 -10.18 3.52
C ILE A 53 13.85 -10.29 2.02
N ALA A 54 13.44 -9.27 1.26
CA ALA A 54 13.70 -9.18 -0.18
C ALA A 54 15.21 -9.19 -0.48
N HIS A 55 15.59 -9.76 -1.62
CA HIS A 55 16.99 -9.97 -2.01
C HIS A 55 17.87 -8.71 -1.87
N ALA A 56 17.40 -7.56 -2.38
CA ALA A 56 18.14 -6.30 -2.31
C ALA A 56 18.46 -5.87 -0.86
N LYS A 57 17.48 -5.98 0.05
CA LYS A 57 17.67 -5.67 1.47
C LYS A 57 18.57 -6.68 2.17
N ALA A 58 18.48 -7.96 1.77
CA ALA A 58 19.33 -9.02 2.31
C ALA A 58 20.80 -8.78 1.97
N TYR A 59 21.08 -8.38 0.74
CA TYR A 59 22.43 -8.06 0.27
C TYR A 59 22.99 -6.83 1.00
N GLN A 60 22.22 -5.74 1.11
CA GLN A 60 22.63 -4.55 1.87
C GLN A 60 22.96 -4.88 3.33
N LEU A 61 22.16 -5.74 3.98
CA LEU A 61 22.42 -6.17 5.36
C LEU A 61 23.69 -7.04 5.45
N LYS A 62 23.90 -7.96 4.49
CA LYS A 62 25.12 -8.77 4.40
C LYS A 62 26.35 -7.86 4.30
N THR A 63 26.37 -6.92 3.36
CA THR A 63 27.51 -6.00 3.16
C THR A 63 27.83 -5.20 4.43
N LYS A 64 26.82 -4.66 5.11
CA LYS A 64 27.01 -3.92 6.37
C LYS A 64 27.57 -4.81 7.49
N LEU A 65 27.14 -6.07 7.57
CA LEU A 65 27.66 -7.03 8.54
C LEU A 65 29.09 -7.49 8.20
N GLU A 66 29.42 -7.64 6.92
CA GLU A 66 30.78 -7.97 6.49
C GLU A 66 31.75 -6.80 6.73
N GLN A 67 31.31 -5.55 6.57
CA GLN A 67 32.10 -4.34 6.89
C GLN A 67 32.51 -4.25 8.37
N ILE A 68 31.66 -4.73 9.28
CA ILE A 68 32.02 -4.80 10.71
C ILE A 68 32.93 -5.99 11.04
N GLY A 69 33.21 -6.86 10.07
CA GLY A 69 34.07 -8.04 10.23
C GLY A 69 33.32 -9.34 10.54
N LEU A 70 32.01 -9.41 10.27
CA LEU A 70 31.22 -10.62 10.50
C LEU A 70 31.02 -11.39 9.19
N ASP A 71 31.26 -12.71 9.20
CA ASP A 71 30.97 -13.55 8.03
C ASP A 71 29.49 -13.98 8.02
N VAL A 72 28.83 -13.75 6.88
CA VAL A 72 27.38 -13.85 6.75
C VAL A 72 26.99 -14.57 5.47
N ALA A 73 26.11 -15.56 5.60
CA ALA A 73 25.55 -16.31 4.50
C ALA A 73 24.10 -15.88 4.23
N LEU A 74 23.75 -15.78 2.94
CA LEU A 74 22.36 -15.61 2.50
C LEU A 74 21.76 -16.97 2.20
N GLN A 75 20.65 -17.29 2.85
CA GLN A 75 19.91 -18.52 2.59
C GLN A 75 18.58 -18.16 1.93
N ARG A 76 18.34 -18.68 0.73
CA ARG A 76 17.06 -18.50 0.05
C ARG A 76 15.99 -19.28 0.81
N VAL A 77 14.95 -18.60 1.25
CA VAL A 77 13.80 -19.23 1.90
C VAL A 77 13.00 -19.93 0.81
N LYS A 78 13.10 -21.26 0.75
CA LYS A 78 12.12 -22.04 -0.01
C LYS A 78 10.79 -21.83 0.69
N LYS A 79 9.87 -21.13 0.01
CA LYS A 79 8.50 -20.95 0.48
C LYS A 79 7.89 -22.35 0.51
N ASP A 80 7.91 -22.98 1.67
CA ASP A 80 7.32 -24.31 1.83
C ASP A 80 5.81 -24.13 1.69
N PRO A 81 5.20 -24.55 0.56
CA PRO A 81 3.80 -24.26 0.28
C PRO A 81 2.87 -24.89 1.34
N ALA A 82 3.38 -25.88 2.09
CA ALA A 82 2.67 -26.55 3.18
C ALA A 82 2.57 -25.71 4.47
N ALA A 83 3.47 -24.76 4.72
CA ALA A 83 3.53 -24.02 5.99
C ALA A 83 2.57 -22.81 6.08
N MET A 84 1.90 -22.43 4.98
CA MET A 84 0.85 -21.40 4.99
C MET A 84 -0.57 -21.98 5.10
N GLY A 85 -0.72 -23.31 5.17
CA GLY A 85 -1.96 -23.89 5.66
C GLY A 85 -2.09 -23.57 7.13
N LEU A 86 -3.09 -22.78 7.52
CA LEU A 86 -3.61 -22.73 8.89
C LEU A 86 -3.97 -24.17 9.29
N SER A 87 -3.01 -24.91 9.82
CA SER A 87 -3.23 -26.21 10.45
C SER A 87 -3.98 -25.96 11.73
N LEU A 88 -5.31 -25.85 11.61
CA LEU A 88 -6.21 -26.19 12.70
C LEU A 88 -6.00 -27.68 12.95
N GLU A 89 -5.12 -28.01 13.90
CA GLU A 89 -5.07 -29.37 14.43
C GLU A 89 -6.49 -29.74 14.88
N PRO A 90 -7.09 -30.81 14.33
CA PRO A 90 -8.36 -31.32 14.81
C PRO A 90 -8.21 -31.62 16.30
N ILE A 91 -9.12 -31.08 17.12
CA ILE A 91 -9.25 -31.47 18.53
C ILE A 91 -9.56 -32.97 18.53
N GLU A 92 -8.57 -33.79 18.88
CA GLU A 92 -8.77 -35.21 19.14
C GLU A 92 -9.70 -35.33 20.35
N GLU A 93 -10.94 -35.77 20.09
CA GLU A 93 -11.83 -36.28 21.13
C GLU A 93 -11.14 -37.47 21.83
N PRO A 94 -11.10 -37.49 23.18
CA PRO A 94 -10.47 -38.57 23.92
C PRO A 94 -11.18 -39.89 23.63
N GLN A 95 -10.46 -40.83 23.01
CA GLN A 95 -10.94 -42.17 22.75
C GLN A 95 -11.21 -42.91 24.06
N VAL A 96 -12.49 -43.19 24.31
CA VAL A 96 -12.94 -44.09 25.37
C VAL A 96 -12.54 -45.51 24.98
N SER A 97 -11.55 -46.03 25.70
CA SER A 97 -11.06 -47.40 25.57
C SER A 97 -12.16 -48.39 25.99
N SER A 98 -12.70 -49.14 25.03
CA SER A 98 -13.65 -50.22 25.28
C SER A 98 -12.91 -51.49 25.73
N ALA A 99 -12.78 -51.64 27.05
CA ALA A 99 -12.46 -52.92 27.67
C ALA A 99 -13.75 -53.71 27.89
N THR A 100 -13.80 -54.93 27.34
CA THR A 100 -14.84 -55.93 27.57
C THR A 100 -14.78 -56.45 29.02
N PRO A 101 -15.90 -56.48 29.78
CA PRO A 101 -16.01 -57.31 30.97
C PRO A 101 -17.00 -58.46 30.76
N GLN A 102 -16.57 -59.64 31.22
CA GLN A 102 -17.39 -60.83 31.37
C GLN A 102 -18.49 -60.61 32.42
N SER A 103 -19.58 -61.33 32.21
CA SER A 103 -20.76 -61.44 33.04
C SER A 103 -20.46 -61.88 34.47
N ASP A 104 -21.19 -61.33 35.45
CA ASP A 104 -21.99 -62.20 36.32
C ASP A 104 -23.22 -61.50 36.91
N SER A 105 -24.27 -62.32 36.91
CA SER A 105 -25.63 -62.21 37.42
C SER A 105 -25.82 -61.49 38.76
N SER A 106 -26.77 -60.55 38.85
CA SER A 106 -27.98 -60.62 39.71
C SER A 106 -28.81 -59.32 39.66
N ALA A 107 -30.11 -59.46 39.37
CA ALA A 107 -31.16 -58.44 39.54
C ALA A 107 -31.61 -58.38 41.02
N PRO A 108 -32.47 -57.45 41.51
CA PRO A 108 -33.37 -56.56 40.76
C PRO A 108 -33.57 -55.12 41.31
N SER A 109 -34.44 -54.37 40.60
CA SER A 109 -35.36 -53.33 41.11
C SER A 109 -35.14 -51.87 40.68
N LEU A 110 -35.98 -51.45 39.72
CA LEU A 110 -36.83 -50.24 39.71
C LEU A 110 -36.27 -48.94 40.32
N ALA A 111 -35.96 -47.98 39.45
CA ALA A 111 -36.31 -46.57 39.65
C ALA A 111 -36.37 -45.83 38.30
N THR A 112 -37.60 -45.66 37.83
CA THR A 112 -38.05 -44.74 36.79
C THR A 112 -37.97 -43.28 37.27
N LEU A 113 -37.30 -42.41 36.52
CA LEU A 113 -37.43 -40.94 36.61
C LEU A 113 -37.47 -40.43 35.15
N SER A 114 -38.64 -40.24 34.54
CA SER A 114 -39.60 -39.15 34.78
C SER A 114 -39.04 -37.79 34.38
N LEU A 115 -39.03 -37.49 33.07
CA LEU A 115 -39.03 -36.12 32.59
C LEU A 115 -40.47 -35.63 32.51
N ALA A 116 -40.72 -34.53 33.22
CA ALA A 116 -42.01 -33.86 33.32
C ALA A 116 -42.47 -33.28 31.97
N PRO A 117 -43.76 -33.41 31.61
CA PRO A 117 -44.39 -32.65 30.53
C PRO A 117 -44.69 -31.22 30.99
N LEU A 118 -44.42 -30.24 30.13
CA LEU A 118 -44.95 -28.88 30.27
C LEU A 118 -46.39 -28.90 29.76
N GLU A 119 -47.34 -29.00 30.69
CA GLU A 119 -48.76 -28.81 30.44
C GLU A 119 -49.05 -27.33 30.13
N SER A 120 -49.68 -27.16 28.97
CA SER A 120 -50.60 -26.08 28.65
C SER A 120 -51.78 -26.06 29.62
N ASP A 121 -52.24 -24.86 30.00
CA ASP A 121 -53.66 -24.67 30.30
C ASP A 121 -54.19 -23.34 29.72
N PRO A 122 -55.41 -23.35 29.16
CA PRO A 122 -56.03 -22.22 28.50
C PRO A 122 -56.89 -21.42 29.48
N ALA A 123 -56.68 -20.11 29.55
CA ALA A 123 -57.62 -19.20 30.19
C ALA A 123 -58.32 -18.38 29.11
N ASP A 124 -59.64 -18.56 29.05
CA ASP A 124 -60.60 -17.75 28.31
C ASP A 124 -60.35 -16.25 28.54
N VAL A 125 -60.11 -15.51 27.46
CA VAL A 125 -60.15 -14.05 27.45
C VAL A 125 -61.04 -13.62 26.29
N GLU A 126 -62.13 -12.95 26.65
CA GLU A 126 -63.11 -12.37 25.74
C GLU A 126 -62.48 -11.40 24.73
N PRO A 127 -62.99 -11.30 23.50
CA PRO A 127 -62.42 -10.43 22.47
C PRO A 127 -62.83 -8.97 22.73
N VAL A 128 -61.90 -8.18 23.27
CA VAL A 128 -61.99 -6.72 23.25
C VAL A 128 -61.47 -6.24 21.89
N GLU A 129 -62.39 -5.91 20.99
CA GLU A 129 -62.09 -5.21 19.73
C GLU A 129 -61.50 -3.83 20.03
N THR A 130 -60.17 -3.79 20.13
CA THR A 130 -59.40 -2.56 20.19
C THR A 130 -59.05 -2.18 18.74
N PRO A 131 -59.31 -0.95 18.27
CA PRO A 131 -58.96 -0.56 16.91
C PRO A 131 -57.45 -0.68 16.71
N LEU A 132 -57.05 -1.66 15.88
CA LEU A 132 -55.65 -1.93 15.55
C LEU A 132 -55.01 -0.66 14.95
N PRO A 133 -53.90 -0.16 15.53
CA PRO A 133 -53.16 0.93 14.92
C PRO A 133 -52.66 0.48 13.56
N SER A 134 -52.98 1.23 12.51
CA SER A 134 -52.57 0.92 11.14
C SER A 134 -51.05 0.74 11.07
N THR A 135 -50.60 -0.51 11.01
CA THR A 135 -49.21 -0.94 11.12
C THR A 135 -48.44 -0.83 9.80
N GLU A 136 -49.03 -0.22 8.78
CA GLU A 136 -48.45 -0.10 7.45
C GLU A 136 -47.67 1.22 7.27
N MET A 137 -46.60 1.16 6.50
CA MET A 137 -45.80 2.29 6.06
C MET A 137 -45.48 2.16 4.57
N ARG A 138 -45.21 3.28 3.90
CA ARG A 138 -44.69 3.28 2.52
C ARG A 138 -43.20 3.58 2.52
N CYS A 139 -42.43 2.80 1.78
CA CYS A 139 -41.00 3.03 1.63
C CYS A 139 -40.74 4.36 0.91
N PRO A 140 -39.95 5.30 1.45
CA PRO A 140 -39.69 6.59 0.81
C PRO A 140 -38.88 6.48 -0.49
N LYS A 141 -38.20 5.34 -0.73
CA LYS A 141 -37.36 5.14 -1.93
C LYS A 141 -38.10 4.49 -3.09
N CYS A 142 -38.91 3.47 -2.84
CA CYS A 142 -39.60 2.69 -3.89
C CYS A 142 -41.12 2.68 -3.77
N ASN A 143 -41.68 3.38 -2.78
CA ASN A 143 -43.12 3.52 -2.52
C ASN A 143 -43.88 2.21 -2.22
N LEU A 144 -43.17 1.11 -1.91
CA LEU A 144 -43.77 -0.16 -1.51
C LEU A 144 -44.47 -0.03 -0.15
N GLN A 145 -45.73 -0.45 -0.09
CA GLN A 145 -46.54 -0.52 1.13
C GLN A 145 -46.22 -1.82 1.88
N GLN A 146 -45.80 -1.72 3.14
CA GLN A 146 -45.32 -2.83 3.94
C GLN A 146 -45.58 -2.59 5.44
N PRO A 147 -45.62 -3.62 6.30
CA PRO A 147 -45.66 -3.43 7.74
C PRO A 147 -44.43 -2.67 8.26
N LYS A 148 -44.56 -1.94 9.36
CA LYS A 148 -43.45 -1.19 9.97
C LYS A 148 -42.25 -2.10 10.25
N ALA A 149 -41.14 -1.85 9.55
CA ALA A 149 -39.90 -2.60 9.66
C ALA A 149 -38.69 -1.66 9.59
N GLN A 150 -37.53 -2.09 10.11
CA GLN A 150 -36.30 -1.28 10.06
C GLN A 150 -35.77 -1.12 8.63
N ALA A 151 -36.05 -2.08 7.74
CA ALA A 151 -35.63 -2.06 6.35
C ALA A 151 -36.79 -2.39 5.40
N CYS A 152 -36.76 -1.81 4.19
CA CYS A 152 -37.76 -2.08 3.17
C CYS A 152 -37.58 -3.48 2.57
N SER A 153 -38.64 -4.30 2.56
CA SER A 153 -38.67 -5.64 1.97
C SER A 153 -38.44 -5.65 0.45
N GLY A 154 -38.73 -4.56 -0.25
CA GLY A 154 -38.55 -4.45 -1.71
C GLY A 154 -37.16 -3.98 -2.15
N CYS A 155 -36.55 -3.01 -1.45
CA CYS A 155 -35.31 -2.36 -1.90
C CYS A 155 -34.17 -2.35 -0.87
N GLY A 156 -34.37 -2.95 0.30
CA GLY A 156 -33.35 -3.09 1.35
C GLY A 156 -32.96 -1.79 2.09
N VAL A 157 -33.59 -0.64 1.79
CA VAL A 157 -33.24 0.63 2.43
C VAL A 157 -33.67 0.65 3.89
N ILE A 158 -32.79 1.10 4.79
CA ILE A 158 -33.09 1.26 6.22
C ILE A 158 -33.94 2.51 6.41
N VAL A 159 -35.22 2.35 6.77
CA VAL A 159 -36.19 3.45 6.69
C VAL A 159 -35.93 4.52 7.77
N ALA A 160 -35.44 4.12 8.94
CA ALA A 160 -35.05 5.06 10.01
C ALA A 160 -33.98 6.06 9.55
N LYS A 161 -33.06 5.64 8.68
CA LYS A 161 -31.98 6.49 8.18
C LYS A 161 -32.47 7.50 7.14
N VAL A 162 -33.45 7.13 6.32
CA VAL A 162 -34.01 8.02 5.28
C VAL A 162 -35.01 9.01 5.89
N ALA A 163 -35.79 8.59 6.88
CA ALA A 163 -36.73 9.47 7.59
C ALA A 163 -36.01 10.66 8.27
N ALA A 164 -34.80 10.45 8.80
CA ALA A 164 -33.98 11.50 9.40
C ALA A 164 -33.52 12.60 8.41
N PHE A 165 -33.54 12.32 7.11
CA PHE A 165 -33.27 13.32 6.06
C PHE A 165 -34.53 13.91 5.44
N ALA A 166 -35.70 13.35 5.76
CA ALA A 166 -36.98 13.70 5.16
C ALA A 166 -37.87 14.54 6.10
N GLU A 167 -37.39 14.93 7.29
CA GLU A 167 -38.09 15.93 8.10
C GLU A 167 -38.12 17.27 7.33
N PRO A 168 -39.30 17.72 6.88
CA PRO A 168 -39.42 18.97 6.17
C PRO A 168 -39.19 20.11 7.16
N ASN A 169 -38.40 21.09 6.75
CA ASN A 169 -38.31 22.39 7.39
C ASN A 169 -39.67 23.11 7.20
N GLU A 170 -40.67 22.73 8.00
CA GLU A 170 -42.07 23.16 7.92
C GLU A 170 -42.25 24.54 8.56
N SER A 171 -41.61 25.56 7.99
CA SER A 171 -41.87 26.96 8.31
C SER A 171 -41.63 27.88 7.11
N ALA A 172 -42.21 27.54 5.96
CA ALA A 172 -42.37 28.47 4.85
C ALA A 172 -43.78 28.33 4.26
N GLN A 173 -44.70 29.17 4.74
CA GLN A 173 -46.04 29.33 4.15
C GLN A 173 -45.93 29.91 2.73
N PRO A 174 -46.77 29.46 1.77
CA PRO A 174 -46.86 30.07 0.46
C PRO A 174 -47.87 31.22 0.52
N GLN A 175 -47.39 32.46 0.54
CA GLN A 175 -48.21 33.61 0.15
C GLN A 175 -47.95 33.91 -1.32
N GLY A 176 -48.98 33.64 -2.14
CA GLY A 176 -48.98 33.99 -3.55
C GLY A 176 -48.88 35.50 -3.74
N ARG A 177 -48.03 35.91 -4.69
CA ARG A 177 -48.12 37.25 -5.27
C ARG A 177 -47.59 37.27 -6.71
N VAL A 178 -48.57 37.28 -7.61
CA VAL A 178 -48.70 38.14 -8.80
C VAL A 178 -47.45 38.34 -9.69
N LEU A 179 -47.58 37.80 -10.90
CA LEU A 179 -46.89 38.17 -12.13
C LEU A 179 -46.65 39.69 -12.23
N GLY A 180 -45.38 40.08 -12.15
CA GLY A 180 -44.88 41.41 -12.47
C GLY A 180 -43.54 41.27 -13.18
N VAL A 181 -43.61 41.06 -14.50
CA VAL A 181 -42.47 41.18 -15.41
C VAL A 181 -42.00 42.62 -15.34
N ASN A 182 -40.85 42.84 -14.70
CA ASN A 182 -40.07 44.05 -14.87
C ASN A 182 -38.68 43.63 -15.33
N THR A 183 -38.51 43.67 -16.65
CA THR A 183 -37.24 43.60 -17.37
C THR A 183 -36.40 44.81 -16.96
N GLN A 184 -35.64 44.69 -15.87
CA GLN A 184 -34.51 45.57 -15.61
C GLN A 184 -33.26 44.92 -16.22
N LYS A 185 -33.01 45.36 -17.44
CA LYS A 185 -31.70 45.60 -18.06
C LYS A 185 -30.52 45.25 -17.15
N GLU A 186 -29.88 44.14 -17.49
CA GLU A 186 -28.55 43.72 -17.05
C GLU A 186 -27.56 44.87 -17.34
N GLU A 187 -27.19 45.61 -16.30
CA GLU A 187 -25.95 46.37 -16.29
C GLU A 187 -24.91 45.45 -15.66
N ASP A 188 -24.04 44.95 -16.54
CA ASP A 188 -22.79 44.22 -16.34
C ASP A 188 -21.83 45.07 -15.48
N GLU A 189 -22.16 45.24 -14.20
CA GLU A 189 -21.22 45.72 -13.21
C GLU A 189 -20.38 44.55 -12.75
N THR A 190 -19.16 44.51 -13.31
CA THR A 190 -18.03 43.73 -12.83
C THR A 190 -17.62 44.23 -11.45
N GLU A 191 -18.50 44.07 -10.45
CA GLU A 191 -18.10 44.20 -9.05
C GLU A 191 -17.08 43.10 -8.82
N VAL A 192 -15.81 43.49 -8.63
CA VAL A 192 -14.75 42.60 -8.16
C VAL A 192 -14.86 42.63 -6.63
N PRO A 193 -15.66 41.75 -5.99
CA PRO A 193 -15.99 41.94 -4.60
C PRO A 193 -14.96 41.15 -3.79
N VAL A 194 -14.29 41.84 -2.88
CA VAL A 194 -13.43 41.26 -1.83
C VAL A 194 -12.22 40.47 -2.34
N SER A 195 -11.08 41.16 -2.46
CA SER A 195 -9.75 40.70 -2.02
C SER A 195 -9.28 39.27 -2.44
N THR A 196 -9.73 38.75 -3.58
CA THR A 196 -9.32 37.43 -4.13
C THR A 196 -7.80 37.27 -4.12
N THR A 197 -7.06 38.36 -4.35
CA THR A 197 -5.59 38.39 -4.31
C THR A 197 -5.01 38.02 -2.95
N LYS A 198 -5.59 38.48 -1.82
CA LYS A 198 -5.08 38.13 -0.48
C LYS A 198 -5.37 36.68 -0.14
N VAL A 199 -6.59 36.19 -0.47
CA VAL A 199 -6.98 34.80 -0.27
C VAL A 199 -6.06 33.87 -1.09
N LEU A 200 -5.87 34.17 -2.36
CA LEU A 200 -5.00 33.41 -3.25
C LEU A 200 -3.55 33.40 -2.76
N LEU A 201 -3.01 34.56 -2.35
CA LEU A 201 -1.65 34.66 -1.83
C LEU A 201 -1.48 33.81 -0.55
N ALA A 202 -2.40 33.95 0.41
CA ALA A 202 -2.36 33.20 1.66
C ALA A 202 -2.48 31.69 1.44
N ALA A 203 -3.43 31.26 0.60
CA ALA A 203 -3.63 29.86 0.25
C ALA A 203 -2.41 29.27 -0.49
N SER A 204 -1.78 30.05 -1.37
CA SER A 204 -0.57 29.63 -2.09
C SER A 204 0.65 29.49 -1.16
N VAL A 205 0.82 30.40 -0.21
CA VAL A 205 1.89 30.29 0.82
C VAL A 205 1.64 29.05 1.68
N ALA A 206 0.40 28.83 2.13
CA ALA A 206 0.02 27.64 2.89
C ALA A 206 0.27 26.34 2.11
N ALA A 207 -0.05 26.32 0.81
CA ALA A 207 0.20 25.20 -0.09
C ALA A 207 1.69 24.86 -0.20
N LEU A 208 2.54 25.88 -0.43
CA LEU A 208 3.99 25.70 -0.52
C LEU A 208 4.59 25.19 0.80
N VAL A 209 4.22 25.81 1.93
CA VAL A 209 4.68 25.39 3.26
C VAL A 209 4.22 23.95 3.56
N GLY A 210 2.98 23.59 3.21
CA GLY A 210 2.45 22.25 3.39
C GLY A 210 3.21 21.20 2.58
N ALA A 211 3.49 21.48 1.30
CA ALA A 211 4.25 20.59 0.42
C ALA A 211 5.69 20.37 0.93
N LEU A 212 6.38 21.45 1.35
CA LEU A 212 7.73 21.37 1.90
C LEU A 212 7.78 20.65 3.26
N ALA A 213 6.78 20.88 4.11
CA ALA A 213 6.66 20.17 5.39
C ALA A 213 6.44 18.66 5.17
N TRP A 214 5.63 18.28 4.17
CA TRP A 214 5.50 16.88 3.79
C TRP A 214 6.83 16.30 3.33
N GLN A 215 7.53 16.97 2.40
CA GLN A 215 8.85 16.53 1.94
C GLN A 215 9.80 16.30 3.12
N PHE A 216 9.90 17.26 4.03
CA PHE A 216 10.75 17.16 5.21
C PHE A 216 10.43 15.95 6.09
N VAL A 217 9.14 15.72 6.37
CA VAL A 217 8.69 14.57 7.19
C VAL A 217 8.98 13.25 6.47
N ALA A 218 8.63 13.13 5.19
CA ALA A 218 8.83 11.90 4.44
C ALA A 218 10.32 11.52 4.36
N VAL A 219 11.19 12.48 4.06
CA VAL A 219 12.64 12.27 3.96
C VAL A 219 13.26 11.93 5.33
N THR A 220 12.90 12.67 6.39
CA THR A 220 13.51 12.46 7.72
C THR A 220 13.10 11.12 8.32
N PHE A 221 11.84 10.73 8.16
CA PHE A 221 11.30 9.55 8.81
C PHE A 221 11.26 8.31 7.91
N ASN A 222 11.51 8.44 6.60
CA ASN A 222 11.35 7.37 5.61
C ASN A 222 9.94 6.74 5.64
N TYR A 223 8.92 7.55 5.95
CA TYR A 223 7.52 7.13 6.00
C TYR A 223 6.63 8.11 5.26
N GLU A 224 5.79 7.57 4.37
CA GLU A 224 4.71 8.33 3.73
C GLU A 224 3.44 8.23 4.58
N LEU A 225 3.02 9.38 5.11
CA LEU A 225 1.84 9.46 5.97
C LEU A 225 0.71 10.11 5.19
N GLY A 226 -0.22 9.31 4.66
CA GLY A 226 -1.33 9.80 3.83
C GLY A 226 -2.16 10.90 4.51
N PHE A 227 -2.28 10.88 5.84
CA PHE A 227 -2.99 11.93 6.59
C PHE A 227 -2.37 13.34 6.43
N LEU A 228 -1.11 13.46 6.01
CA LEU A 228 -0.50 14.75 5.70
C LEU A 228 -1.20 15.44 4.53
N ALA A 229 -1.66 14.68 3.52
CA ALA A 229 -2.43 15.23 2.40
C ALA A 229 -3.74 15.89 2.88
N TRP A 230 -4.42 15.24 3.83
CA TRP A 230 -5.60 15.79 4.47
C TRP A 230 -5.27 17.06 5.28
N GLY A 231 -4.18 17.03 6.05
CA GLY A 231 -3.69 18.18 6.82
C GLY A 231 -3.35 19.39 5.95
N ILE A 232 -2.71 19.18 4.78
CA ILE A 232 -2.40 20.24 3.81
C ILE A 232 -3.68 20.89 3.27
N GLY A 233 -4.67 20.08 2.90
CA GLY A 233 -5.97 20.59 2.46
C GLY A 233 -6.65 21.45 3.55
N GLY A 234 -6.63 20.98 4.79
CA GLY A 234 -7.13 21.73 5.94
C GLY A 234 -6.38 23.05 6.18
N LEU A 235 -5.04 23.05 6.05
CA LEU A 235 -4.20 24.24 6.20
C LEU A 235 -4.52 25.29 5.12
N ILE A 236 -4.66 24.87 3.86
CA ILE A 236 -5.00 25.75 2.73
C ILE A 236 -6.39 26.36 2.93
N GLY A 237 -7.40 25.54 3.26
CA GLY A 237 -8.76 26.00 3.53
C GLY A 237 -8.82 26.96 4.72
N ALA A 238 -8.14 26.65 5.83
CA ALA A 238 -8.07 27.52 7.01
C ALA A 238 -7.42 28.87 6.71
N ALA A 239 -6.31 28.88 5.97
CA ALA A 239 -5.65 30.10 5.55
C ALA A 239 -6.59 30.95 4.68
N ALA A 240 -7.27 30.34 3.70
CA ALA A 240 -8.22 31.05 2.85
C ALA A 240 -9.34 31.70 3.68
N VAL A 241 -10.00 30.94 4.57
CA VAL A 241 -11.08 31.44 5.43
C VAL A 241 -10.62 32.56 6.36
N TYR A 242 -9.41 32.45 6.93
CA TYR A 242 -8.84 33.50 7.78
C TYR A 242 -8.71 34.85 7.05
N TYR A 243 -8.52 34.82 5.73
CA TYR A 243 -8.45 36.02 4.88
C TYR A 243 -9.78 36.36 4.20
N GLY A 244 -10.90 35.79 4.66
CA GLY A 244 -12.25 36.14 4.22
C GLY A 244 -12.71 35.42 2.96
N ALA A 245 -12.18 34.23 2.67
CA ALA A 245 -12.72 33.39 1.59
C ALA A 245 -14.15 32.94 1.92
N GLU A 246 -15.08 33.13 0.99
CA GLU A 246 -16.44 32.60 1.06
C GLU A 246 -16.96 32.33 -0.36
N GLY A 247 -17.84 31.34 -0.52
CA GLY A 247 -18.51 31.02 -1.77
C GLY A 247 -17.79 30.00 -2.66
N ASP A 248 -18.55 29.43 -3.61
CA ASP A 248 -18.12 28.27 -4.40
C ASP A 248 -16.84 28.51 -5.21
N ASN A 249 -16.65 29.73 -5.74
CA ASN A 249 -15.45 30.09 -6.49
C ASN A 249 -14.18 29.98 -5.63
N ALA A 250 -14.23 30.43 -4.38
CA ALA A 250 -13.12 30.30 -3.45
C ALA A 250 -12.88 28.83 -3.07
N GLY A 251 -13.96 28.05 -2.94
CA GLY A 251 -13.92 26.61 -2.78
C GLY A 251 -13.14 25.92 -3.91
N TYR A 252 -13.53 26.14 -5.17
CA TYR A 252 -12.86 25.55 -6.33
C TYR A 252 -11.38 25.93 -6.40
N LEU A 253 -11.06 27.19 -6.16
CA LEU A 253 -9.68 27.69 -6.15
C LEU A 253 -8.83 26.97 -5.07
N CYS A 254 -9.34 26.88 -3.84
CA CYS A 254 -8.64 26.22 -2.74
C CYS A 254 -8.52 24.70 -2.96
N GLY A 255 -9.56 24.07 -3.52
CA GLY A 255 -9.52 22.65 -3.91
C GLY A 255 -8.45 22.37 -4.98
N ALA A 256 -8.36 23.22 -6.00
CA ALA A 256 -7.33 23.10 -7.04
C ALA A 256 -5.92 23.32 -6.48
N LEU A 257 -5.73 24.33 -5.62
CA LEU A 257 -4.45 24.57 -4.94
C LEU A 257 -4.05 23.38 -4.04
N ALA A 258 -5.00 22.80 -3.31
CA ALA A 258 -4.75 21.62 -2.49
C ALA A 258 -4.34 20.41 -3.35
N LEU A 259 -5.01 20.19 -4.50
CA LEU A 259 -4.63 19.14 -5.43
C LEU A 259 -3.18 19.32 -5.92
N VAL A 260 -2.82 20.52 -6.39
CA VAL A 260 -1.46 20.83 -6.86
C VAL A 260 -0.44 20.68 -5.74
N ALA A 261 -0.75 21.15 -4.53
CA ALA A 261 0.14 21.05 -3.37
C ALA A 261 0.39 19.60 -2.94
N ILE A 262 -0.65 18.76 -2.94
CA ILE A 262 -0.57 17.34 -2.56
C ILE A 262 0.22 16.56 -3.61
N LEU A 263 -0.11 16.72 -4.90
CA LEU A 263 0.62 16.06 -5.99
C LEU A 263 2.07 16.55 -6.07
N GLY A 264 2.28 17.86 -5.94
CA GLY A 264 3.61 18.47 -5.92
C GLY A 264 4.44 18.01 -4.73
N GLY A 265 3.87 17.96 -3.53
CA GLY A 265 4.55 17.43 -2.33
C GLY A 265 4.99 15.98 -2.52
N LYS A 266 4.11 15.12 -3.05
CA LYS A 266 4.45 13.72 -3.34
C LYS A 266 5.52 13.58 -4.43
N TYR A 267 5.49 14.43 -5.45
CA TYR A 267 6.54 14.50 -6.46
C TYR A 267 7.89 14.93 -5.87
N LEU A 268 7.91 15.94 -5.00
CA LEU A 268 9.14 16.37 -4.31
C LEU A 268 9.74 15.26 -3.44
N VAL A 269 8.89 14.49 -2.75
CA VAL A 269 9.32 13.30 -1.99
C VAL A 269 9.97 12.27 -2.92
N ALA A 270 9.27 11.89 -4.00
CA ALA A 270 9.79 10.93 -4.98
C ALA A 270 11.14 11.41 -5.55
N SER A 271 11.24 12.68 -5.95
CA SER A 271 12.46 13.28 -6.47
C SER A 271 13.61 13.25 -5.46
N SER A 272 13.33 13.53 -4.17
CA SER A 272 14.36 13.48 -3.12
C SER A 272 14.87 12.06 -2.84
N PHE A 273 13.99 11.05 -2.88
CA PHE A 273 14.42 9.66 -2.74
C PHE A 273 15.21 9.19 -3.96
N THR A 274 14.79 9.56 -5.17
CA THR A 274 15.56 9.27 -6.38
C THR A 274 16.94 9.91 -6.32
N ALA A 275 17.05 11.17 -5.86
CA ALA A 275 18.33 11.86 -5.72
C ALA A 275 19.25 11.17 -4.69
N GLN A 276 18.73 10.77 -3.52
CA GLN A 276 19.50 10.03 -2.51
C GLN A 276 19.97 8.68 -3.03
N TYR A 277 19.08 7.94 -3.70
CA TYR A 277 19.42 6.66 -4.31
C TYR A 277 20.48 6.82 -5.40
N PHE A 278 20.39 7.89 -6.19
CA PHE A 278 21.38 8.19 -7.22
C PHE A 278 22.73 8.57 -6.63
N GLU A 279 22.76 9.35 -5.54
CA GLU A 279 23.99 9.68 -4.82
C GLU A 279 24.65 8.41 -4.23
N GLU A 280 23.86 7.49 -3.65
CA GLU A 280 24.36 6.19 -3.18
C GLU A 280 24.90 5.34 -4.34
N LEU A 281 24.17 5.28 -5.46
CA LEU A 281 24.63 4.60 -6.66
C LEU A 281 25.93 5.22 -7.17
N GLN A 282 26.03 6.54 -7.25
CA GLN A 282 27.21 7.24 -7.72
C GLN A 282 28.42 7.00 -6.81
N GLN A 283 28.20 6.86 -5.50
CA GLN A 283 29.27 6.45 -4.57
C GLN A 283 29.75 5.03 -4.86
N ILE A 284 28.84 4.07 -5.00
CA ILE A 284 29.18 2.67 -5.33
C ILE A 284 29.84 2.58 -6.71
N SER A 285 29.37 3.39 -7.65
CA SER A 285 29.83 3.39 -9.04
C SER A 285 31.09 4.23 -9.27
N SER A 286 31.50 5.04 -8.29
CA SER A 286 32.84 5.62 -8.27
C SER A 286 33.87 4.60 -7.77
N GLU A 287 33.43 3.62 -6.97
CA GLU A 287 34.26 2.51 -6.51
C GLU A 287 34.40 1.43 -7.58
N VAL A 288 33.32 1.15 -8.33
CA VAL A 288 33.29 0.27 -9.50
C VAL A 288 33.14 1.13 -10.74
N ASP A 289 34.21 1.33 -11.53
CA ASP A 289 34.21 2.19 -12.71
C ASP A 289 33.00 1.84 -13.62
N LEU A 290 31.98 2.71 -13.67
CA LEU A 290 30.81 2.52 -14.53
C LEU A 290 31.20 2.26 -15.98
N THR A 291 32.34 2.82 -16.39
CA THR A 291 32.92 2.60 -17.71
C THR A 291 33.29 1.13 -17.88
N GLU A 292 33.94 0.52 -16.88
CA GLU A 292 34.31 -0.89 -16.91
C GLU A 292 33.07 -1.79 -16.94
N MET A 293 32.03 -1.47 -16.15
CA MET A 293 30.77 -2.22 -16.17
C MET A 293 30.05 -2.08 -17.52
N ALA A 294 30.01 -0.87 -18.10
CA ALA A 294 29.41 -0.63 -19.42
C ALA A 294 30.19 -1.33 -20.53
N ASP A 295 31.53 -1.31 -20.46
CA ASP A 295 32.40 -2.02 -21.38
C ASP A 295 32.20 -3.53 -21.27
N GLN A 296 32.06 -4.07 -20.04
CA GLN A 296 31.74 -5.48 -19.82
C GLN A 296 30.38 -5.86 -20.40
N MET A 297 29.33 -5.08 -20.13
CA MET A 297 27.99 -5.33 -20.67
C MET A 297 27.99 -5.28 -22.21
N ARG A 298 28.71 -4.33 -22.83
CA ARG A 298 28.87 -4.28 -24.28
C ARG A 298 29.63 -5.49 -24.82
N ALA A 299 30.69 -5.91 -24.14
CA ALA A 299 31.43 -7.11 -24.53
C ALA A 299 30.54 -8.36 -24.46
N GLU A 300 29.72 -8.50 -23.42
CA GLU A 300 28.76 -9.61 -23.27
C GLU A 300 27.67 -9.56 -24.34
N ALA A 301 27.08 -8.39 -24.61
CA ALA A 301 26.09 -8.21 -25.66
C ALA A 301 26.67 -8.51 -27.06
N GLN A 302 27.91 -8.09 -27.35
CA GLN A 302 28.59 -8.42 -28.60
C GLN A 302 28.86 -9.93 -28.73
N LYS A 303 29.24 -10.60 -27.64
CA LYS A 303 29.40 -12.05 -27.63
C LYS A 303 28.06 -12.74 -27.93
N LEU A 304 26.98 -12.31 -27.28
CA LEU A 304 25.65 -12.87 -27.53
C LEU A 304 25.18 -12.63 -28.97
N GLN A 305 25.36 -11.42 -29.49
CA GLN A 305 25.05 -11.09 -30.88
C GLN A 305 25.84 -11.98 -31.86
N SER A 306 27.13 -12.20 -31.58
CA SER A 306 27.97 -13.07 -32.40
C SER A 306 27.54 -14.54 -32.33
N ALA A 307 27.07 -15.00 -31.17
CA ALA A 307 26.53 -16.34 -30.99
C ALA A 307 25.23 -16.54 -31.78
N LEU A 308 24.34 -15.55 -31.77
CA LEU A 308 23.06 -15.61 -32.49
C LEU A 308 23.22 -15.57 -34.02
N ALA A 309 24.37 -15.12 -34.54
CA ALA A 309 24.62 -15.00 -35.98
C ALA A 309 24.62 -16.33 -36.75
N SER A 310 24.87 -17.46 -36.09
CA SER A 310 24.82 -18.79 -36.72
C SER A 310 24.60 -19.90 -35.71
N ASP A 311 23.99 -21.02 -36.13
CA ASP A 311 23.74 -22.14 -35.21
C ASP A 311 25.02 -22.82 -34.70
N HIS A 312 26.15 -22.69 -35.40
CA HIS A 312 27.43 -23.20 -34.92
C HIS A 312 27.96 -22.31 -33.79
N ALA A 313 27.97 -20.99 -33.99
CA ALA A 313 28.39 -20.03 -32.97
C ALA A 313 27.49 -20.10 -31.73
N LEU A 314 26.18 -20.32 -31.93
CA LEU A 314 25.24 -20.50 -30.83
C LEU A 314 25.55 -21.77 -30.02
N ARG A 315 25.86 -22.88 -30.68
CA ARG A 315 26.29 -24.11 -29.99
C ARG A 315 27.56 -23.90 -29.18
N GLU A 316 28.57 -23.25 -29.76
CA GLU A 316 29.81 -22.92 -29.05
C GLU A 316 29.53 -22.05 -27.81
N TYR A 317 28.67 -21.06 -27.95
CA TYR A 317 28.24 -20.21 -26.83
C TYR A 317 27.49 -20.99 -25.75
N LEU A 318 26.60 -21.91 -26.12
CA LEU A 318 25.86 -22.75 -25.16
C LEU A 318 26.80 -23.64 -24.35
N VAL A 319 27.87 -24.16 -24.94
CA VAL A 319 28.92 -24.92 -24.23
C VAL A 319 29.77 -24.00 -23.36
N GLU A 320 30.26 -22.88 -23.91
CA GLU A 320 31.16 -21.95 -23.20
C GLU A 320 30.54 -21.40 -21.90
N TYR A 321 29.22 -21.14 -21.92
CA TYR A 321 28.48 -20.61 -20.78
C TYR A 321 27.71 -21.68 -20.00
N GLU A 322 27.96 -22.97 -20.27
CA GLU A 322 27.37 -24.11 -19.54
C GLU A 322 25.82 -24.12 -19.52
N TYR A 323 25.19 -23.66 -20.61
CA TYR A 323 23.73 -23.76 -20.77
C TYR A 323 23.28 -25.20 -21.04
N VAL A 324 24.20 -26.04 -21.52
CA VAL A 324 24.00 -27.45 -21.83
C VAL A 324 25.09 -28.32 -21.18
N TYR A 325 24.88 -29.64 -21.11
CA TYR A 325 25.84 -30.56 -20.46
C TYR A 325 26.88 -31.13 -21.43
N GLU A 326 26.64 -31.02 -22.73
CA GLU A 326 27.52 -31.53 -23.77
C GLU A 326 28.79 -30.67 -23.88
N ASP A 327 29.96 -31.32 -23.84
CA ASP A 327 31.26 -30.64 -24.03
C ASP A 327 31.59 -30.39 -25.52
N ASP A 328 30.97 -31.13 -26.44
CA ASP A 328 31.16 -30.99 -27.89
C ASP A 328 29.98 -30.22 -28.51
N PRO A 329 30.19 -29.02 -29.07
CA PRO A 329 29.16 -28.26 -29.76
C PRO A 329 28.40 -29.09 -30.81
N SER A 330 29.09 -30.01 -31.50
CA SER A 330 28.50 -30.84 -32.56
C SER A 330 27.53 -31.89 -32.03
N ALA A 331 27.61 -32.23 -30.74
CA ALA A 331 26.70 -33.17 -30.09
C ALA A 331 25.34 -32.55 -29.75
N ILE A 332 25.23 -31.21 -29.73
CA ILE A 332 24.01 -30.49 -29.40
C ILE A 332 22.99 -30.60 -30.55
N SER A 333 21.85 -31.20 -30.24
CA SER A 333 20.75 -31.37 -31.21
C SER A 333 20.16 -30.03 -31.65
N GLN A 334 19.68 -29.94 -32.89
CA GLN A 334 19.08 -28.69 -33.41
C GLN A 334 17.88 -28.22 -32.57
N ALA A 335 17.07 -29.14 -32.03
CA ALA A 335 15.91 -28.78 -31.21
C ALA A 335 16.30 -27.97 -29.96
N VAL A 336 17.43 -28.31 -29.33
CA VAL A 336 17.97 -27.59 -28.16
C VAL A 336 18.50 -26.22 -28.57
N VAL A 337 19.12 -26.13 -29.75
CA VAL A 337 19.60 -24.84 -30.30
C VAL A 337 18.43 -23.90 -30.58
N ASP A 338 17.35 -24.41 -31.19
CA ASP A 338 16.17 -23.61 -31.52
C ASP A 338 15.44 -23.12 -30.25
N GLU A 339 15.32 -23.96 -29.21
CA GLU A 339 14.75 -23.58 -27.91
C GLU A 339 15.55 -22.46 -27.24
N HIS A 340 16.86 -22.61 -27.12
CA HIS A 340 17.70 -21.58 -26.50
C HIS A 340 17.86 -20.32 -27.34
N ARG A 341 17.74 -20.42 -28.67
CA ARG A 341 17.76 -19.25 -29.55
C ARG A 341 16.64 -18.29 -29.20
N GLU A 342 15.41 -18.78 -29.02
CA GLU A 342 14.26 -17.93 -28.69
C GLU A 342 14.46 -17.21 -27.34
N ASP A 343 14.92 -17.94 -26.32
CA ASP A 343 15.21 -17.36 -25.00
C ASP A 343 16.34 -16.30 -25.05
N LEU A 344 17.38 -16.57 -25.83
CA LEU A 344 18.54 -15.68 -25.96
C LEU A 344 18.27 -14.47 -26.86
N GLU A 345 17.43 -14.60 -27.88
CA GLU A 345 16.94 -13.47 -28.69
C GLU A 345 16.10 -12.52 -27.84
N LEU A 346 15.18 -13.06 -27.01
CA LEU A 346 14.41 -12.26 -26.06
C LEU A 346 15.31 -11.55 -25.04
N ALA A 347 16.32 -12.26 -24.51
CA ALA A 347 17.28 -11.66 -23.61
C ALA A 347 18.10 -10.57 -24.31
N TYR A 348 18.51 -10.78 -25.57
CA TYR A 348 19.25 -9.79 -26.35
C TYR A 348 18.44 -8.53 -26.63
N GLU A 349 17.14 -8.65 -26.92
CA GLU A 349 16.23 -7.51 -27.09
C GLU A 349 16.15 -6.63 -25.82
N ASP A 350 16.24 -7.23 -24.63
CA ASP A 350 16.32 -6.50 -23.37
C ASP A 350 17.68 -5.80 -23.17
N PHE A 351 18.77 -6.32 -23.76
CA PHE A 351 20.11 -5.75 -23.70
C PHE A 351 20.42 -4.72 -24.78
N GLU A 352 19.79 -4.80 -25.96
CA GLU A 352 20.05 -3.92 -27.10
C GLU A 352 19.98 -2.42 -26.71
N PRO A 353 18.96 -1.94 -25.98
CA PRO A 353 18.90 -0.53 -25.55
C PRO A 353 20.05 -0.13 -24.61
N MET A 354 20.65 -1.08 -23.90
CA MET A 354 21.82 -0.84 -23.05
C MET A 354 23.13 -0.76 -23.85
N THR A 355 23.19 -1.32 -25.06
CA THR A 355 24.40 -1.23 -25.90
C THR A 355 24.66 0.18 -26.43
N ASP A 356 23.59 0.98 -26.57
CA ASP A 356 23.64 2.39 -26.97
C ASP A 356 24.01 3.35 -25.82
N ILE A 357 24.33 2.82 -24.64
CA ILE A 357 24.83 3.61 -23.52
C ILE A 357 26.34 3.74 -23.67
N TYR A 358 26.80 4.87 -24.22
CA TYR A 358 28.21 5.09 -24.56
C TYR A 358 29.02 5.68 -23.40
N SER A 359 28.36 6.29 -22.42
CA SER A 359 29.02 6.98 -21.32
C SER A 359 28.26 6.84 -20.02
N GLY A 360 28.95 7.09 -18.90
CA GLY A 360 28.29 7.23 -17.60
C GLY A 360 27.14 8.25 -17.65
N GLU A 361 27.30 9.36 -18.40
CA GLU A 361 26.26 10.38 -18.59
C GLU A 361 24.98 9.84 -19.25
N ASP A 362 25.09 8.83 -20.13
CA ASP A 362 23.93 8.20 -20.76
C ASP A 362 23.19 7.29 -19.78
N ILE A 363 23.93 6.62 -18.88
CA ILE A 363 23.34 5.88 -17.75
C ILE A 363 22.62 6.87 -16.83
N GLU A 364 23.24 8.00 -16.49
CA GLU A 364 22.62 9.01 -15.63
C GLU A 364 21.34 9.58 -16.27
N ARG A 365 21.37 9.83 -17.58
CA ARG A 365 20.21 10.36 -18.33
C ARG A 365 19.09 9.32 -18.46
N ALA A 366 19.43 8.06 -18.74
CA ALA A 366 18.46 6.97 -18.83
C ALA A 366 17.82 6.69 -17.46
N LEU A 367 18.62 6.62 -16.40
CA LEU A 367 18.12 6.40 -15.04
C LEU A 367 17.35 7.61 -14.50
N GLY A 368 17.85 8.83 -14.70
CA GLY A 368 17.26 10.05 -14.13
C GLY A 368 15.88 10.40 -14.69
N GLY A 369 15.67 10.19 -16.00
CA GLY A 369 14.41 10.51 -16.67
C GLY A 369 13.28 9.52 -16.34
N PHE A 370 13.59 8.23 -16.33
CA PHE A 370 12.60 7.18 -16.06
C PHE A 370 12.28 7.07 -14.56
N ALA A 371 13.28 7.16 -13.69
CA ALA A 371 13.10 6.86 -12.27
C ALA A 371 12.10 7.79 -11.58
N THR A 372 12.18 9.11 -11.75
CA THR A 372 11.38 10.01 -10.91
C THR A 372 9.88 9.89 -11.20
N SER A 373 9.49 9.78 -12.47
CA SER A 373 8.07 9.69 -12.84
C SER A 373 7.46 8.32 -12.52
N GLU A 374 8.25 7.25 -12.66
CA GLU A 374 7.80 5.91 -12.34
C GLU A 374 7.74 5.67 -10.83
N VAL A 375 8.75 6.12 -10.08
CA VAL A 375 8.75 6.10 -8.61
C VAL A 375 7.55 6.90 -8.08
N PHE A 376 7.27 8.07 -8.66
CA PHE A 376 6.08 8.84 -8.33
C PHE A 376 4.79 8.04 -8.58
N LYS A 377 4.60 7.45 -9.77
CA LYS A 377 3.41 6.65 -10.08
C LYS A 377 3.28 5.41 -9.18
N ALA A 378 4.39 4.72 -8.93
CA ALA A 378 4.45 3.53 -8.09
C ALA A 378 4.19 3.85 -6.62
N SER A 379 4.57 5.06 -6.16
CA SER A 379 4.29 5.50 -4.80
C SER A 379 2.81 5.75 -4.55
N PHE A 380 1.97 5.94 -5.58
CA PHE A 380 0.53 6.15 -5.41
C PHE A 380 -0.20 4.86 -5.05
N GLY A 381 -0.45 4.67 -3.76
CA GLY A 381 -1.34 3.64 -3.26
C GLY A 381 -2.81 4.08 -3.34
N TRP A 382 -3.72 3.11 -3.26
CA TRP A 382 -5.16 3.39 -3.15
C TRP A 382 -5.50 4.24 -1.90
N ILE A 383 -4.72 4.11 -0.83
CA ILE A 383 -4.86 4.91 0.40
C ILE A 383 -4.58 6.39 0.12
N ASP A 384 -3.61 6.70 -0.73
CA ASP A 384 -3.27 8.10 -1.08
C ASP A 384 -4.41 8.78 -1.82
N ILE A 385 -5.11 8.04 -2.68
CA ILE A 385 -6.29 8.56 -3.41
C ILE A 385 -7.36 9.00 -2.42
N ILE A 386 -7.60 8.21 -1.36
CA ILE A 386 -8.58 8.55 -0.31
C ILE A 386 -8.17 9.84 0.39
N PHE A 387 -6.92 9.94 0.85
CA PHE A 387 -6.46 11.13 1.57
C PHE A 387 -6.31 12.36 0.69
N LEU A 388 -6.00 12.19 -0.60
CA LEU A 388 -6.02 13.26 -1.60
C LEU A 388 -7.44 13.81 -1.74
N LEU A 389 -8.44 12.95 -1.94
CA LEU A 389 -9.84 13.37 -2.03
C LEU A 389 -10.31 14.05 -0.74
N LEU A 390 -9.92 13.53 0.42
CA LEU A 390 -10.22 14.14 1.72
C LEU A 390 -9.57 15.52 1.87
N GLY A 391 -8.30 15.68 1.49
CA GLY A 391 -7.60 16.97 1.52
C GLY A 391 -8.25 18.00 0.61
N VAL A 392 -8.49 17.64 -0.66
CA VAL A 392 -9.15 18.51 -1.65
C VAL A 392 -10.56 18.90 -1.20
N SER A 393 -11.36 17.93 -0.73
CA SER A 393 -12.72 18.19 -0.24
C SER A 393 -12.74 19.07 1.00
N THR A 394 -11.77 18.90 1.90
CA THR A 394 -11.64 19.74 3.11
C THR A 394 -11.29 21.18 2.73
N ALA A 395 -10.31 21.38 1.85
CA ALA A 395 -9.94 22.71 1.36
C ALA A 395 -11.12 23.42 0.67
N TYR A 396 -11.80 22.70 -0.23
CA TYR A 396 -12.99 23.19 -0.93
C TYR A 396 -14.07 23.62 0.05
N ARG A 397 -14.47 22.71 0.95
CA ARG A 397 -15.60 22.92 1.86
C ARG A 397 -15.36 24.06 2.84
N MET A 398 -14.15 24.18 3.39
CA MET A 398 -13.82 25.27 4.31
C MET A 398 -13.92 26.63 3.61
N ALA A 399 -13.33 26.75 2.41
CA ALA A 399 -13.34 28.00 1.67
C ALA A 399 -14.72 28.35 1.08
N SER A 400 -15.54 27.36 0.69
CA SER A 400 -16.89 27.62 0.19
C SER A 400 -17.86 28.04 1.29
N GLU A 401 -17.81 27.40 2.46
CA GLU A 401 -18.64 27.77 3.62
C GLU A 401 -18.14 29.04 4.34
N GLY A 402 -16.94 29.53 4.03
CA GLY A 402 -16.32 30.65 4.71
C GLY A 402 -16.15 30.44 6.23
N SER A 403 -16.06 29.19 6.67
CA SER A 403 -16.03 28.86 8.10
C SER A 403 -15.07 27.71 8.40
N ILE A 404 -14.41 27.80 9.56
CA ILE A 404 -13.57 26.72 10.09
C ILE A 404 -14.46 25.89 11.04
N PRO A 405 -14.74 24.61 10.75
CA PRO A 405 -15.69 23.81 11.53
C PRO A 405 -15.36 23.75 13.04
N LEU A 406 -14.08 23.80 13.38
CA LEU A 406 -13.59 23.76 14.77
C LEU A 406 -13.87 25.05 15.55
N LEU A 407 -14.06 26.18 14.88
CA LEU A 407 -14.30 27.48 15.51
C LEU A 407 -15.79 27.85 15.61
N ARG A 408 -16.70 27.04 15.05
CA ARG A 408 -18.15 27.30 15.03
C ARG A 408 -18.86 27.10 16.39
N ARG A 409 -18.11 26.89 17.47
CA ARG A 409 -18.67 26.76 18.82
C ARG A 409 -18.37 28.04 19.61
N GLN A 410 -19.22 29.05 19.45
CA GLN A 410 -19.47 30.06 20.49
C GLN A 410 -20.74 30.83 20.20
#